data_AF-A0A165C1X5-F1
#
_entry.id   AF-A0A165C1X5-F1
#
_cell.length_a   1.000
_cell.length_b   1.000
_cell.length_c   1.000
_cell.angle_alpha   90.00
_cell.angle_beta   90.00
_cell.angle_gamma   90.00
#
_symmetry.space_group_name_H-M   'P 1'
#
loop_
_entity.id
_entity.type
_entity.pdbx_description
1 polymer ?
#
loop_
_entity_poly.entity_id
_entity_poly.type
_entity_poly.pdbx_seq_one_letter_code
_entity_poly.pdbx_strand_id
1 'polypeptide(L)'
;RQYLTCNMTVNASFYGQGQAMRNNMSLLPELINSGMRLLAHAGNTGSWDPLSHYGIERWMQRLEHNFHTQFAKSPSIRWTTMESGRYRRGGTDRCFEVLKTENVTFVQVYDARYDSAFFQPGR
;
A
#
# COMPACT_ATOMS: atom_id res chain seq x y z
N ARG A 1 -21.85 -20.53 -19.57
CA ARG A 1 -20.56 -19.83 -19.35
C ARG A 1 -20.22 -19.98 -17.87
N GLN A 2 -19.15 -20.68 -17.51
CA GLN A 2 -18.75 -20.83 -16.10
C GLN A 2 -17.93 -19.61 -15.67
N TYR A 3 -18.26 -19.06 -14.51
CA TYR A 3 -17.47 -18.00 -13.89
C TYR A 3 -16.24 -18.60 -13.23
N LEU A 4 -15.09 -17.99 -13.47
CA LEU A 4 -13.83 -18.28 -12.78
C LEU A 4 -13.25 -16.95 -12.29
N THR A 5 -12.77 -16.92 -11.06
CA THR A 5 -12.22 -15.71 -10.43
C THR A 5 -10.96 -15.22 -11.14
N CYS A 6 -10.10 -16.14 -11.60
CA CYS A 6 -8.87 -15.82 -12.32
C CYS A 6 -8.74 -16.67 -13.59
N ASN A 7 -8.37 -16.03 -14.70
CA ASN A 7 -8.05 -16.73 -15.94
C ASN A 7 -6.56 -17.08 -15.98
N MET A 8 -6.24 -18.36 -15.76
CA MET A 8 -4.86 -18.84 -15.70
C MET A 8 -4.12 -18.78 -17.04
N THR A 9 -4.83 -18.83 -18.18
CA THR A 9 -4.21 -18.67 -19.50
C THR A 9 -3.68 -17.25 -19.68
N VAL A 10 -4.46 -16.24 -19.31
CA VAL A 10 -4.03 -14.83 -19.35
C VAL A 10 -2.86 -14.61 -18.39
N ASN A 11 -2.95 -15.15 -17.18
CA ASN A 11 -1.87 -15.06 -16.20
C ASN A 11 -0.56 -15.64 -16.73
N ALA A 12 -0.60 -16.86 -17.29
CA ALA A 12 0.59 -17.52 -17.84
C ALA A 12 1.19 -16.74 -19.01
N SER A 13 0.37 -16.16 -19.90
CA SER A 13 0.88 -15.33 -20.99
C SER A 13 1.54 -14.04 -20.50
N PHE A 14 1.01 -13.42 -19.43
CA PHE A 14 1.58 -12.21 -18.84
C PHE A 14 2.98 -12.48 -18.26
N TYR A 15 3.14 -13.60 -17.54
CA TYR A 15 4.44 -14.06 -17.05
C TYR A 15 5.38 -14.48 -18.18
N GLY A 16 4.88 -15.21 -19.19
CA GLY A 16 5.68 -15.67 -20.33
C GLY A 16 6.26 -14.53 -21.18
N GLN A 17 5.61 -13.36 -21.19
CA GLN A 17 6.12 -12.15 -21.84
C GLN A 17 6.99 -11.28 -20.92
N GLY A 18 7.25 -11.71 -19.68
CA GLY A 18 8.03 -10.96 -18.69
C GLY A 18 7.36 -9.67 -18.20
N GLN A 19 6.06 -9.48 -18.45
CA GLN A 19 5.34 -8.26 -18.11
C GLN A 19 5.32 -8.00 -16.60
N ALA A 20 5.32 -9.06 -15.79
CA ALA A 20 5.40 -8.97 -14.33
C ALA A 20 6.70 -8.35 -13.81
N MET A 21 7.79 -8.39 -14.59
CA MET A 21 9.11 -7.89 -14.20
C MET A 21 9.39 -6.48 -14.76
N ARG A 22 8.45 -5.89 -15.50
CA ARG A 22 8.61 -4.53 -16.05
C ARG A 22 8.50 -3.51 -14.92
N ASN A 23 9.46 -2.60 -14.86
CA ASN A 23 9.44 -1.50 -13.90
C ASN A 23 8.42 -0.44 -14.33
N ASN A 24 7.16 -0.65 -13.98
CA ASN A 24 6.10 0.34 -14.21
C ASN A 24 6.13 1.49 -13.20
N MET A 25 6.97 1.39 -12.14
CA MET A 25 7.08 2.43 -11.12
C MET A 25 7.80 3.68 -11.64
N SER A 26 8.55 3.60 -12.74
CA SER A 26 9.24 4.74 -13.36
C SER A 26 8.30 5.84 -13.85
N LEU A 27 7.01 5.54 -14.04
CA LEU A 27 6.00 6.53 -14.42
C LEU A 27 5.42 7.30 -13.22
N LEU A 28 5.53 6.75 -12.01
CA LEU A 28 4.97 7.35 -10.81
C LEU A 28 5.56 8.73 -10.49
N PRO A 29 6.87 8.99 -10.64
CA PRO A 29 7.45 10.31 -10.41
C PRO A 29 6.78 11.42 -11.23
N GLU A 30 6.57 11.20 -12.54
CA GLU A 30 5.93 12.18 -13.42
C GLU A 30 4.50 12.47 -12.97
N LEU A 31 3.74 11.43 -12.61
CA LEU A 31 2.37 11.57 -12.12
C LEU A 31 2.33 12.34 -10.80
N ILE A 32 3.18 12.01 -9.83
CA ILE A 32 3.26 12.69 -8.53
C ILE A 32 3.65 14.17 -8.72
N ASN A 33 4.63 14.43 -9.58
CA ASN A 33 5.13 15.78 -9.85
C ASN A 33 4.10 16.63 -10.62
N SER A 34 3.21 16.01 -11.40
CA SER A 34 2.08 16.69 -12.06
C SER A 34 0.93 17.06 -11.11
N GLY A 35 1.03 16.69 -9.82
CA GLY A 35 0.03 16.98 -8.80
C GLY A 35 -0.92 15.82 -8.49
N MET A 36 -0.73 14.64 -9.08
CA MET A 36 -1.50 13.46 -8.68
C MET A 36 -1.09 12.98 -7.29
N ARG A 37 -2.08 12.54 -6.51
CA ARG A 37 -1.87 12.03 -5.15
C ARG A 37 -1.72 10.51 -5.19
N LEU A 38 -0.61 10.01 -4.66
CA LEU A 38 -0.34 8.59 -4.50
C LEU A 38 -0.65 8.16 -3.07
N LEU A 39 -1.57 7.20 -2.93
CA LEU A 39 -1.85 6.48 -1.69
C LEU A 39 -1.51 5.00 -1.90
N ALA A 40 -0.61 4.45 -1.10
CA ALA A 40 -0.37 3.02 -1.04
C ALA A 40 -0.74 2.48 0.34
N HIS A 41 -1.45 1.37 0.40
CA HIS A 41 -1.80 0.71 1.65
C HIS A 41 -1.38 -0.76 1.64
N ALA A 42 -0.97 -1.26 2.80
CA ALA A 42 -0.51 -2.64 2.94
C ALA A 42 -0.87 -3.20 4.31
N GLY A 43 -1.34 -4.45 4.35
CA GLY A 43 -1.59 -5.18 5.59
C GLY A 43 -0.30 -5.69 6.23
N ASN A 44 -0.18 -5.58 7.56
CA ASN A 44 1.04 -5.94 8.29
C ASN A 44 1.21 -7.44 8.62
N THR A 45 0.17 -8.27 8.45
CA THR A 45 0.18 -9.68 8.87
C THR A 45 0.71 -10.64 7.79
N GLY A 46 1.04 -10.13 6.60
CA GLY A 46 1.56 -10.90 5.47
C GLY A 46 3.07 -10.72 5.25
N SER A 47 3.90 -11.23 6.15
CA SER A 47 5.37 -11.02 6.07
C SER A 47 6.08 -11.82 4.96
N TRP A 48 5.40 -12.77 4.32
CA TRP A 48 5.98 -13.68 3.32
C TRP A 48 5.59 -13.37 1.87
N ASP A 49 4.84 -12.29 1.65
CA ASP A 49 4.37 -11.86 0.33
C ASP A 49 5.27 -10.73 -0.22
N PRO A 50 5.62 -10.71 -1.52
CA PRO A 50 6.26 -9.55 -2.17
C PRO A 50 5.51 -8.21 -1.97
N LEU A 51 4.22 -8.25 -1.63
CA LEU A 51 3.34 -7.11 -1.36
C LEU A 51 3.21 -6.79 0.13
N SER A 52 4.15 -7.28 0.95
CA SER A 52 4.26 -6.93 2.36
C SER A 52 4.44 -5.42 2.57
N HIS A 53 3.99 -4.92 3.72
CA HIS A 53 4.15 -3.50 4.10
C HIS A 53 5.60 -3.05 4.07
N TYR A 54 6.55 -3.91 4.49
CA TYR A 54 7.98 -3.62 4.42
C TYR A 54 8.48 -3.42 2.99
N GLY A 55 8.03 -4.27 2.07
CA GLY A 55 8.39 -4.14 0.65
C GLY A 55 7.85 -2.82 0.10
N ILE A 56 6.59 -2.50 0.43
CA ILE A 56 5.93 -1.30 -0.06
C ILE A 56 6.58 -0.02 0.46
N GLU A 57 6.80 0.05 1.78
CA GLU A 57 7.47 1.17 2.42
C GLU A 57 8.86 1.41 1.83
N ARG A 58 9.66 0.35 1.64
CA ARG A 58 11.04 0.44 1.14
C ARG A 58 11.15 0.93 -0.30
N TRP A 59 10.22 0.55 -1.18
CA TRP A 59 10.25 1.06 -2.55
C TRP A 59 9.73 2.48 -2.62
N MET A 60 8.73 2.84 -1.82
CA MET A 60 8.25 4.23 -1.74
C MET A 60 9.33 5.18 -1.20
N GLN A 61 10.09 4.75 -0.18
CA GLN A 61 11.25 5.49 0.33
C GLN A 61 12.40 5.62 -0.68
N ARG A 62 12.40 4.85 -1.78
CA ARG A 62 13.41 4.90 -2.85
C ARG A 62 12.89 5.54 -4.13
N LEU A 63 11.58 5.82 -4.21
CA LEU A 63 10.98 6.42 -5.39
C LEU A 63 11.38 7.90 -5.48
N GLU A 64 12.16 8.26 -6.49
CA GLU A 64 12.59 9.65 -6.68
C GLU A 64 11.43 10.51 -7.19
N HIS A 65 11.08 11.57 -6.45
CA HIS A 65 10.08 12.57 -6.80
C HIS A 65 10.33 13.86 -5.99
N ASN A 66 9.65 14.96 -6.31
CA ASN A 66 9.91 16.26 -5.67
C ASN A 66 9.73 16.23 -4.13
N PHE A 67 8.81 15.40 -3.64
CA PHE A 67 8.55 15.21 -2.21
C PHE A 67 9.39 14.12 -1.53
N HIS A 68 10.33 13.49 -2.24
CA HIS A 68 11.03 12.28 -1.78
C HIS A 68 11.79 12.51 -0.47
N THR A 69 12.59 13.58 -0.40
CA THR A 69 13.37 13.91 0.81
C THR A 69 12.46 14.22 2.00
N GLN A 70 11.31 14.84 1.76
CA GLN A 70 10.34 15.10 2.82
C GLN A 70 9.70 13.78 3.29
N PHE A 71 9.35 12.89 2.35
CA PHE A 71 8.74 11.60 2.65
C PHE A 71 9.68 10.70 3.46
N ALA A 72 10.95 10.61 3.05
CA ALA A 72 11.96 9.83 3.76
C ALA A 72 12.28 10.34 5.18
N LYS A 73 12.07 11.64 5.44
CA LYS A 73 12.28 12.26 6.77
C LYS A 73 11.01 12.34 7.61
N SER A 74 9.85 12.06 7.03
CA SER A 74 8.58 12.19 7.75
C SER A 74 8.47 11.08 8.79
N PRO A 75 8.24 11.42 10.06
CA PRO A 75 8.00 10.39 11.05
C PRO A 75 6.66 9.71 10.74
N SER A 76 6.59 8.43 11.05
CA SER A 76 5.35 7.70 10.97
C SER A 76 4.40 8.12 12.08
N ILE A 77 3.13 8.34 11.73
CA ILE A 77 2.11 8.79 12.68
C ILE A 77 1.09 7.67 12.85
N ARG A 78 0.80 7.34 14.11
CA ARG A 78 -0.29 6.42 14.43
C ARG A 78 -1.63 7.11 14.19
N TRP A 79 -2.41 6.58 13.28
CA TRP A 79 -3.75 7.04 12.94
C TRP A 79 -4.81 6.08 13.45
N THR A 80 -5.95 6.62 13.87
CA THR A 80 -7.14 5.86 14.28
C THR A 80 -8.34 6.34 13.47
N THR A 81 -9.23 5.42 13.09
CA THR A 81 -10.45 5.78 12.34
C THR A 81 -11.38 6.67 13.16
N MET A 82 -12.04 7.64 12.52
CA MET A 82 -12.95 8.56 13.21
C MET A 82 -14.11 7.86 13.93
N GLU A 83 -14.59 6.73 13.40
CA GLU A 83 -15.63 5.92 14.06
C GLU A 83 -15.14 5.19 15.32
N SER A 84 -13.84 4.85 15.41
CA SER A 84 -13.38 4.01 16.51
C SER A 84 -13.25 4.78 17.81
N GLY A 85 -13.09 6.13 17.79
CA GLY A 85 -13.26 7.07 18.92
C GLY A 85 -12.58 6.73 20.26
N ARG A 86 -11.84 5.64 20.33
CA ARG A 86 -11.35 4.98 21.54
C ARG A 86 -9.99 4.42 21.20
N TYR A 87 -9.02 4.80 22.03
CA TYR A 87 -7.80 4.06 22.25
C TYR A 87 -8.17 2.90 23.19
N ARG A 88 -8.76 1.81 22.69
CA ARG A 88 -8.87 0.56 23.44
C ARG A 88 -7.50 -0.09 23.55
N ARG A 89 -6.81 0.27 24.64
CA ARG A 89 -5.86 -0.61 25.31
C ARG A 89 -6.52 -1.99 25.46
N GLY A 90 -6.19 -2.96 24.60
CA GLY A 90 -6.55 -4.37 24.77
C GLY A 90 -7.47 -5.04 23.75
N GLY A 91 -7.74 -4.47 22.57
CA GLY A 91 -8.45 -5.23 21.52
C GLY A 91 -8.70 -4.44 20.25
N THR A 92 -8.02 -4.84 19.17
CA THR A 92 -8.21 -4.49 17.75
C THR A 92 -8.87 -3.14 17.47
N ASP A 93 -8.23 -2.05 17.90
CA ASP A 93 -8.50 -0.75 17.30
C ASP A 93 -7.88 -0.74 15.91
N ARG A 94 -8.63 -0.29 14.91
CA ARG A 94 -8.13 0.00 13.54
C ARG A 94 -7.06 1.09 13.64
N CYS A 95 -5.85 0.67 13.98
CA CYS A 95 -4.67 1.47 14.01
C CYS A 95 -4.03 1.37 12.64
N PHE A 96 -3.50 2.50 12.20
CA PHE A 96 -2.74 2.59 10.97
C PHE A 96 -1.46 3.35 11.26
N GLU A 97 -0.43 3.04 10.51
CA GLU A 97 0.78 3.85 10.49
C GLU A 97 0.80 4.62 9.18
N VAL A 98 0.80 5.94 9.28
CA VAL A 98 0.72 6.82 8.13
C VAL A 98 2.02 7.57 7.99
N LEU A 99 2.67 7.42 6.83
CA LEU A 99 3.77 8.28 6.39
C LEU A 99 3.20 9.18 5.30
N LYS A 100 3.22 10.49 5.50
CA LYS A 100 2.53 11.44 4.62
C LYS A 100 3.40 12.64 4.27
N THR A 101 3.38 12.98 2.98
CA THR A 101 3.74 14.30 2.43
C THR A 101 2.54 14.86 1.67
N GLU A 102 2.70 16.00 1.00
CA GLU A 102 1.61 16.66 0.28
C GLU A 102 0.90 15.71 -0.70
N ASN A 103 1.66 15.03 -1.56
CA ASN A 103 1.12 14.18 -2.63
C ASN A 103 1.43 12.68 -2.48
N VAL A 104 2.22 12.27 -1.49
CA VAL A 104 2.58 10.85 -1.30
C VAL A 104 2.24 10.41 0.12
N THR A 105 1.41 9.38 0.23
CA THR A 105 0.96 8.79 1.49
C THR A 105 1.11 7.28 1.48
N PHE A 106 1.74 6.72 2.51
CA PHE A 106 1.78 5.29 2.77
C PHE A 106 0.99 4.98 4.06
N VAL A 107 0.19 3.92 4.02
CA VAL A 107 -0.67 3.48 5.14
C VAL A 107 -0.42 2.00 5.43
N GLN A 108 0.19 1.71 6.55
CA GLN A 108 0.22 0.35 7.09
C GLN A 108 -1.09 0.07 7.83
N VAL A 109 -1.78 -0.98 7.42
CA VAL A 109 -3.01 -1.47 8.07
C VAL A 109 -2.64 -2.59 9.03
N TYR A 110 -2.88 -2.38 10.33
CA TYR A 110 -2.63 -3.42 11.34
C TYR A 110 -3.65 -4.57 11.22
N ASP A 111 -3.33 -5.77 11.68
CA ASP A 111 -4.23 -6.95 11.68
C ASP A 111 -4.89 -7.27 10.32
N ALA A 112 -4.24 -6.90 9.21
CA ALA A 112 -4.73 -7.10 7.85
C ALA A 112 -3.72 -7.85 6.99
N ARG A 113 -4.21 -8.69 6.06
CA ARG A 113 -3.40 -9.40 5.04
C ARG A 113 -3.50 -8.67 3.69
N TYR A 114 -3.14 -9.35 2.60
CA TYR A 114 -3.19 -8.84 1.21
C TYR A 114 -4.52 -8.16 0.86
N ASP A 115 -5.65 -8.78 1.17
CA ASP A 115 -6.98 -8.17 1.03
C ASP A 115 -7.35 -7.35 2.26
N SER A 116 -6.66 -6.24 2.49
CA SER A 116 -6.86 -5.44 3.70
C SER A 116 -8.30 -4.98 3.89
N ALA A 117 -9.05 -4.74 2.80
CA ALA A 117 -10.46 -4.37 2.85
C ALA A 117 -11.38 -5.50 3.35
N PHE A 118 -11.00 -6.76 3.15
CA PHE A 118 -11.75 -7.91 3.67
C PHE A 118 -11.56 -8.07 5.18
N PHE A 119 -10.33 -7.87 5.68
CA PHE A 119 -10.01 -7.97 7.10
C PHE A 119 -10.41 -6.72 7.90
N GLN A 120 -10.39 -5.56 7.25
CA GLN A 120 -10.82 -4.29 7.83
C GLN A 120 -11.81 -3.55 6.92
N PRO A 121 -13.06 -4.03 6.81
CA PRO A 121 -14.07 -3.29 6.07
C PRO A 121 -14.36 -1.96 6.78
N GLY A 122 -14.46 -0.88 5.99
CA GLY A 122 -15.13 0.33 6.44
C GLY A 122 -16.59 -0.02 6.75
N ARG A 123 -17.10 0.39 7.91
CA ARG A 123 -18.54 0.44 8.12
C ARG A 123 -19.05 1.80 7.68
#